data_AF-A0A4Q4CMP5-F1
#
_entry.id   AF-A0A4Q4CMP5-F1
#
_cell.length_a   1.000
_cell.length_b   1.000
_cell.length_c   1.000
_cell.angle_alpha   90.00
_cell.angle_beta   90.00
_cell.angle_gamma   90.00
#
_symmetry.space_group_name_H-M   'P 1'
#
loop_
_entity.id
_entity.type
_entity.pdbx_description
1 polymer ?
#
loop_
_entity_poly.entity_id
_entity_poly.type
_entity_poly.pdbx_seq_one_letter_code
_entity_poly.pdbx_strand_id
1 'polypeptide(L)' 'SAPSAPVRATAAVSGTSVPVADAAPPRAGVTAEQRRRLIAQAAFERAQRHGLGTTDPFVDWLHAEREVDARLSARP' A
#
# COMPACT_ATOMS: atom_id res chain seq x y z
N SER A 1 49.63 14.28 -10.49
CA SER A 1 48.34 14.01 -9.84
C SER A 1 47.21 14.38 -10.77
N ALA A 2 46.37 13.42 -11.16
CA ALA A 2 45.19 13.64 -12.00
C ALA A 2 43.96 13.96 -11.13
N PRO A 3 42.96 14.72 -11.62
CA PRO A 3 41.70 14.95 -10.91
C PRO A 3 40.74 13.76 -11.07
N SER A 4 40.16 13.29 -9.96
CA SER A 4 39.11 12.26 -9.97
C SER A 4 37.75 12.90 -10.28
N ALA A 5 37.12 12.43 -11.35
CA ALA A 5 35.73 12.72 -11.71
C ALA A 5 34.75 11.84 -10.89
N PRO A 6 33.49 12.26 -10.69
CA PRO A 6 32.54 11.58 -9.82
C PRO A 6 31.95 10.32 -10.47
N VAL A 7 31.91 9.22 -9.72
CA VAL A 7 31.25 7.97 -10.12
C VAL A 7 29.73 8.06 -9.94
N ARG A 8 29.06 8.27 -11.07
CA ARG A 8 27.88 7.54 -11.58
C ARG A 8 26.57 7.57 -10.76
N ALA A 9 25.61 8.33 -11.30
CA ALA A 9 24.18 8.11 -11.09
C ALA A 9 23.71 6.80 -11.77
N THR A 10 22.80 6.05 -11.14
CA THR A 10 21.63 5.37 -11.76
C THR A 10 20.97 4.42 -10.76
N ALA A 11 19.79 4.79 -10.27
CA ALA A 11 18.74 3.86 -9.88
C ALA A 11 17.40 4.60 -9.96
N ALA A 12 16.99 4.91 -11.20
CA ALA A 12 15.59 5.16 -11.46
C ALA A 12 14.88 3.81 -11.28
N VAL A 13 14.26 3.60 -10.12
CA VAL A 13 13.31 2.52 -9.96
C VAL A 13 12.13 2.85 -10.86
N SER A 14 12.13 2.25 -12.05
CA SER A 14 10.93 2.13 -12.88
C SER A 14 9.95 1.26 -12.10
N GLY A 15 9.21 1.89 -11.18
CA GLY A 15 8.02 1.32 -10.62
C GLY A 15 7.09 1.03 -11.78
N THR A 16 6.95 -0.25 -12.11
CA THR A 16 5.91 -0.76 -12.99
C THR A 16 4.59 -0.23 -12.43
N SER A 17 4.06 0.79 -13.08
CA SER A 17 2.66 1.18 -12.92
C SER A 17 1.86 0.02 -13.46
N VAL A 18 1.39 -0.84 -12.56
CA VAL A 18 0.48 -1.93 -12.90
C VAL A 18 -0.72 -1.26 -13.57
N PRO A 19 -1.02 -1.56 -14.84
CA PRO A 19 -2.20 -0.99 -15.47
C PRO A 19 -3.40 -1.47 -14.65
N VAL A 20 -4.09 -0.52 -14.01
CA VAL A 20 -5.40 -0.75 -13.41
C VAL A 20 -6.32 -1.02 -14.59
N ALA A 21 -6.37 -2.28 -15.02
CA ALA A 21 -7.27 -2.73 -16.04
C ALA A 21 -8.69 -2.41 -15.56
N ASP A 22 -9.35 -1.60 -16.36
CA ASP A 22 -10.75 -1.20 -16.28
C ASP A 22 -11.63 -2.45 -16.42
N ALA A 23 -11.74 -3.22 -15.33
CA ALA A 23 -12.59 -4.39 -15.26
C ALA A 23 -13.98 -3.94 -14.80
N ALA A 24 -14.96 -4.17 -15.68
CA ALA A 24 -16.39 -3.94 -15.58
C ALA A 24 -16.98 -3.90 -14.14
N PRO A 25 -18.04 -3.09 -13.92
CA PRO A 25 -18.53 -2.80 -12.57
C PRO A 25 -18.96 -4.08 -11.86
N PRO A 26 -18.32 -4.44 -10.75
CA PRO A 26 -18.80 -5.50 -9.89
C PRO A 26 -20.11 -5.05 -9.27
N ARG A 27 -21.11 -5.93 -9.29
CA ARG A 27 -22.40 -5.71 -8.61
C ARG A 27 -22.15 -5.32 -7.15
N ALA A 28 -22.51 -4.08 -6.81
CA ALA A 28 -22.77 -3.50 -5.48
C ALA A 28 -21.97 -4.07 -4.27
N GLY A 29 -20.70 -4.41 -4.45
CA GLY A 29 -19.85 -5.00 -3.43
C GLY A 29 -18.39 -4.58 -3.67
N VAL A 30 -17.64 -4.40 -2.59
CA VAL A 30 -16.24 -3.97 -2.66
C VAL A 30 -15.41 -5.05 -3.37
N THR A 31 -14.67 -4.69 -4.41
CA THR A 31 -13.79 -5.64 -5.12
C THR A 31 -12.63 -6.07 -4.25
N ALA A 32 -12.00 -7.19 -4.59
CA ALA A 32 -10.75 -7.61 -3.96
C ALA A 32 -9.64 -6.54 -4.09
N GLU A 33 -9.57 -5.87 -5.25
CA GLU A 33 -8.65 -4.76 -5.49
C GLU A 33 -8.94 -3.57 -4.55
N GLN A 34 -10.21 -3.15 -4.47
CA GLN A 34 -10.63 -2.06 -3.62
C GLN A 34 -10.42 -2.39 -2.14
N ARG A 35 -10.70 -3.62 -1.72
CA ARG A 35 -10.41 -4.12 -0.36
C ARG A 35 -8.92 -3.99 -0.06
N ARG A 36 -8.03 -4.39 -0.98
CA ARG A 36 -6.58 -4.28 -0.79
C ARG A 36 -6.12 -2.83 -0.63
N ARG A 37 -6.69 -1.90 -1.41
CA ARG A 37 -6.40 -0.46 -1.28
C ARG A 37 -6.81 0.09 0.09
N LEU A 38 -7.99 -0.30 0.56
CA LEU A 38 -8.48 0.08 1.90
C LEU A 38 -7.57 -0.47 3.01
N ILE A 39 -7.10 -1.71 2.88
CA ILE A 39 -6.17 -2.32 3.84
C ILE A 39 -4.84 -1.58 3.85
N ALA A 40 -4.26 -1.32 2.67
CA ALA A 40 -3.00 -0.59 2.56
C ALA A 40 -3.09 0.81 3.18
N GLN A 41 -4.20 1.51 2.93
CA GLN A 41 -4.45 2.82 3.53
C GLN A 41 -4.57 2.72 5.05
N ALA A 42 -5.38 1.81 5.58
CA ALA A 42 -5.56 1.64 7.02
C ALA A 42 -4.26 1.23 7.74
N ALA A 43 -3.44 0.37 7.11
CA ALA A 43 -2.13 -0.01 7.63
C ALA A 43 -1.18 1.20 7.68
N PHE A 44 -1.16 2.01 6.63
CA PHE A 44 -0.35 3.23 6.59
C PHE A 44 -0.79 4.26 7.64
N GLU A 45 -2.10 4.50 7.79
CA GLU A 45 -2.64 5.37 8.84
C GLU A 45 -2.31 4.85 10.25
N ARG A 46 -2.25 3.53 10.43
CA ARG A 46 -1.86 2.91 11.70
C ARG A 46 -0.38 3.12 12.00
N ALA A 47 0.51 2.82 11.04
CA ALA A 47 1.94 3.09 11.16
C ALA A 47 2.20 4.58 11.41
N GLN A 48 1.49 5.49 10.74
CA GLN A 48 1.62 6.93 10.98
C GLN A 48 1.23 7.33 12.41
N ARG A 49 0.14 6.77 12.96
CA ARG A 49 -0.31 7.06 14.34
C ARG A 49 0.70 6.62 15.41
N HIS A 50 1.43 5.54 15.15
CA HIS A 50 2.46 5.04 16.06
C HIS A 50 3.87 5.62 15.77
N GLY A 51 4.02 6.36 14.66
CA GLY A 51 5.30 6.77 14.12
C GLY A 51 5.80 5.75 13.09
N LEU A 52 6.06 6.23 11.87
CA LEU A 52 6.54 5.38 10.78
C LEU A 52 7.86 4.71 11.19
N GLY A 53 7.92 3.38 11.07
CA GLY A 53 9.08 2.58 11.46
C GLY A 53 9.17 2.23 12.95
N THR A 54 8.24 2.72 13.78
CA THR A 54 8.13 2.33 15.19
C THR A 54 7.44 0.97 15.35
N THR A 55 6.50 0.66 14.46
CA THR A 55 5.72 -0.59 14.44
C THR A 55 6.21 -1.55 13.37
N ASP A 56 5.97 -2.84 13.61
CA ASP A 56 6.17 -3.87 12.59
C ASP A 56 5.11 -3.71 11.47
N PRO A 57 5.51 -3.47 10.21
CA PRO A 57 4.57 -3.22 9.12
C PRO A 57 3.63 -4.40 8.84
N PHE A 58 4.05 -5.64 9.12
CA PHE A 58 3.22 -6.82 8.93
C PHE A 58 2.12 -6.91 9.99
N VAL A 59 2.44 -6.55 11.24
CA VAL A 59 1.45 -6.41 12.32
C VAL A 59 0.43 -5.33 11.97
N ASP A 60 0.86 -4.17 11.48
CA ASP A 60 -0.05 -3.10 11.07
C ASP A 60 -0.96 -3.53 9.90
N TRP A 61 -0.41 -4.26 8.93
CA TRP A 61 -1.19 -4.84 7.84
C TRP A 61 -2.25 -5.81 8.36
N LEU A 62 -1.88 -6.76 9.24
CA LEU A 62 -2.82 -7.74 9.78
C LEU A 62 -3.95 -7.09 10.59
N HIS A 63 -3.63 -6.04 11.36
CA HIS A 63 -4.66 -5.26 12.05
C HIS A 63 -5.57 -4.51 11.08
N ALA A 64 -5.01 -3.93 10.01
CA ALA A 64 -5.76 -3.25 8.97
C ALA A 64 -6.70 -4.20 8.20
N GLU A 65 -6.28 -5.43 7.91
CA GLU A 65 -7.14 -6.45 7.30
C GLU A 65 -8.39 -6.69 8.12
N ARG A 66 -8.23 -6.93 9.43
CA ARG A 66 -9.35 -7.18 10.35
C ARG A 66 -10.27 -5.98 10.47
N GLU A 67 -9.70 -4.78 10.51
CA GLU A 67 -10.45 -3.52 10.59
C GLU A 67 -11.31 -3.28 9.34
N VAL A 68 -10.72 -3.46 8.15
CA VAL A 68 -11.43 -3.31 6.88
C VAL A 68 -12.49 -4.39 6.71
N ASP A 69 -12.19 -5.65 7.04
CA ASP A 69 -13.15 -6.74 6.95
C ASP A 69 -14.35 -6.52 7.87
N ALA A 70 -14.12 -6.06 9.09
CA ALA A 70 -15.21 -5.73 10.02
C ALA A 70 -16.11 -4.61 9.44
N ARG A 71 -15.53 -3.57 8.84
CA ARG A 71 -16.29 -2.47 8.20
C ARG A 71 -17.09 -2.94 7.00
N LEU A 72 -16.53 -3.83 6.18
CA LEU A 72 -17.20 -4.37 5.00
C LEU A 72 -18.29 -5.37 5.35
N SER A 73 -18.11 -6.12 6.43
CA SER A 73 -19.06 -7.13 6.92
C SER A 73 -20.21 -6.53 7.73
N ALA A 74 -20.01 -5.35 8.34
CA ALA A 74 -21.03 -4.65 9.11
C ALA A 74 -22.06 -3.87 8.26
N ARG A 75 -21.94 -3.92 6.93
CA ARG A 75 -22.84 -3.21 6.01
C ARG A 75 -23.99 -4.15 5.60
N PRO A 76 -25.27 -3.81 5.91
CA PRO A 76 -26.43 -4.64 5.59
C PRO A 76 -26.71 -4.72 4.09
#